data_AF-R5ELR8-F1
#
_entry.id   AF-R5ELR8-F1
#
_cell.length_a   1.000
_cell.length_b   1.000
_cell.length_c   1.000
_cell.angle_alpha   90.00
_cell.angle_beta   90.00
_cell.angle_gamma   90.00
#
_symmetry.space_group_name_H-M   'P 1'
#
loop_
_entity.id
_entity.type
_entity.pdbx_description
1 polymer ?
#
loop_
_entity_poly.entity_id
_entity_poly.type
_entity_poly.pdbx_seq_one_letter_code
_entity_poly.pdbx_strand_id
1 'polypeptide(L)'
;MLSPIARLLNISLDTLLSYHEMLTSAEIEEIIKKMDNMISEEGYENFTYSNGSYTYHDTYVGGEQFVGEEAIWYEGKSQYAMNYAGRVLDQKFSGDFLKEALRQADKKMPFRGPEYYQSGQYIYKCNVVGDFCWFQGYEEIYCDNERVYECYFHGGVTK
;
A
#
# COMPACT_ATOMS: atom_id res chain seq x y z
N MET A 1 -6.28 1.24 15.99
CA MET A 1 -6.09 0.05 16.84
C MET A 1 -4.79 -0.61 16.41
N LEU A 2 -3.91 -1.02 17.33
CA LEU A 2 -2.66 -1.69 16.96
C LEU A 2 -2.95 -3.09 16.43
N SER A 3 -2.24 -3.51 15.38
CA SER A 3 -2.38 -4.86 14.83
C SER A 3 -1.89 -5.92 15.83
N PRO A 4 -2.39 -7.17 15.79
CA PRO A 4 -1.88 -8.25 16.64
C PRO A 4 -0.38 -8.49 16.47
N ILE A 5 0.16 -8.17 15.28
CA ILE A 5 1.59 -8.28 14.94
C ILE A 5 2.46 -7.32 15.79
N ALA A 6 1.93 -6.18 16.24
CA ALA A 6 2.67 -5.23 17.08
C ALA A 6 3.17 -5.84 18.41
N ARG A 7 2.59 -6.96 18.85
CA ARG A 7 3.02 -7.71 20.04
C ARG A 7 4.41 -8.34 19.92
N LEU A 8 4.85 -8.60 18.69
CA LEU A 8 6.13 -9.25 18.41
C LEU A 8 7.32 -8.32 18.71
N LEU A 9 7.09 -7.01 18.73
CA LEU A 9 8.14 -5.99 18.88
C LEU A 9 8.41 -5.57 20.33
N ASN A 10 7.89 -6.31 21.31
CA ASN A 10 8.04 -6.01 22.75
C ASN A 10 7.62 -4.57 23.12
N ILE A 11 6.64 -4.01 22.41
CA ILE A 11 6.05 -2.69 22.66
C ILE A 11 5.28 -2.76 23.98
N SER A 12 5.38 -1.72 24.82
CA SER A 12 4.82 -1.73 26.18
C SER A 12 3.33 -2.12 26.22
N LEU A 13 2.94 -2.88 27.24
CA LEU A 13 1.59 -3.41 27.42
C LEU A 13 0.52 -2.29 27.45
N ASP A 14 0.87 -1.11 27.97
CA ASP A 14 0.01 0.08 28.00
C ASP A 14 -0.36 0.58 26.59
N THR A 15 0.41 0.24 25.57
CA THR A 15 0.15 0.57 24.16
C THR A 15 -0.79 -0.46 23.52
N LEU A 16 -0.78 -1.72 24.00
CA LEU A 16 -1.49 -2.89 23.43
C LEU A 16 -2.92 -3.11 23.96
N LEU A 17 -3.50 -2.13 24.67
CA LEU A 17 -4.73 -2.26 25.48
C LEU A 17 -6.05 -2.62 24.73
N SER A 18 -6.03 -3.05 23.47
CA SER A 18 -7.23 -3.46 22.73
C SER A 18 -7.50 -4.97 22.70
N TYR A 19 -6.79 -5.80 23.46
CA TYR A 19 -6.92 -7.25 23.35
C TYR A 19 -7.09 -7.99 24.67
N HIS A 20 -7.96 -9.00 24.68
CA HIS A 20 -8.34 -9.77 25.87
C HIS A 20 -7.37 -10.88 26.27
N GLU A 21 -6.49 -11.37 25.37
CA GLU A 21 -5.50 -12.42 25.67
C GLU A 21 -4.17 -12.16 24.94
N MET A 22 -3.05 -12.38 25.64
CA MET A 22 -1.69 -12.31 25.09
C MET A 22 -1.34 -13.58 24.31
N LEU A 23 -0.52 -13.46 23.26
CA LEU A 23 0.04 -14.62 22.56
C LEU A 23 1.02 -15.36 23.48
N THR A 24 1.08 -16.68 23.38
CA THR A 24 2.10 -17.49 24.05
C THR A 24 3.47 -17.28 23.39
N SER A 25 4.55 -17.53 24.13
CA SER A 25 5.92 -17.45 23.60
C SER A 25 6.13 -18.37 22.38
N ALA A 26 5.48 -19.54 22.35
CA ALA A 26 5.56 -20.47 21.23
C ALA A 26 4.90 -19.92 19.94
N GLU A 27 3.74 -19.28 20.07
CA GLU A 27 3.05 -18.64 18.94
C GLU A 27 3.86 -17.44 18.42
N ILE A 28 4.46 -16.67 19.33
CA ILE A 28 5.37 -15.57 19.00
C ILE A 28 6.59 -16.08 18.22
N GLU A 29 7.27 -17.12 18.72
CA GLU A 29 8.44 -17.72 18.08
C GLU A 29 8.12 -18.30 16.69
N GLU A 30 6.95 -18.94 16.53
CA GLU A 30 6.53 -19.46 15.22
C GLU A 30 6.33 -18.32 14.20
N ILE A 31 5.72 -17.21 14.61
CA ILE A 31 5.51 -16.06 13.73
C ILE A 31 6.85 -15.40 13.38
N ILE A 32 7.74 -15.19 14.36
CA ILE A 32 9.08 -14.63 14.13
C ILE A 32 9.84 -15.50 13.13
N LYS A 33 9.85 -16.82 13.33
CA LYS A 33 10.55 -17.74 12.42
C LYS A 33 9.97 -17.70 11.00
N LYS A 34 8.67 -17.50 10.84
CA LYS A 34 8.05 -17.30 9.51
C LYS A 34 8.51 -15.98 8.89
N MET A 35 8.58 -14.91 9.67
CA MET A 35 9.04 -13.59 9.22
C MET A 35 10.53 -13.57 8.86
N ASP A 36 11.39 -14.21 9.66
CA ASP A 36 12.84 -14.29 9.43
C ASP A 36 13.18 -14.97 8.10
N ASN A 37 12.40 -15.98 7.71
CA ASN A 37 12.54 -16.64 6.41
C ASN A 37 12.08 -15.77 5.22
N MET A 38 11.45 -14.62 5.47
CA MET A 38 10.93 -13.69 4.45
C MET A 38 11.68 -12.35 4.42
N ILE A 39 12.72 -12.16 5.23
CA ILE A 39 13.48 -10.90 5.27
C ILE A 39 14.19 -10.68 3.93
N SER A 40 13.78 -9.65 3.19
CA SER A 40 14.62 -8.97 2.21
C SER A 40 15.20 -7.70 2.87
N GLU A 41 16.41 -7.29 2.48
CA GLU A 41 17.10 -6.09 3.00
C GLU A 41 16.49 -4.77 2.48
N GLU A 42 15.19 -4.72 2.19
CA GLU A 42 14.57 -3.57 1.51
C GLU A 42 14.03 -2.53 2.48
N GLY A 43 14.25 -1.26 2.13
CA GLY A 43 14.19 -0.11 3.02
C GLY A 43 12.81 0.47 3.28
N TYR A 44 12.81 1.51 4.12
CA TYR A 44 11.70 2.42 4.37
C TYR A 44 11.93 3.69 3.55
N GLU A 45 10.92 4.13 2.81
CA GLU A 45 10.94 5.40 2.11
C GLU A 45 9.83 6.31 2.60
N ASN A 46 10.13 7.61 2.66
CA ASN A 46 9.20 8.64 3.05
C ASN A 46 9.35 9.83 2.11
N PHE A 47 8.25 10.19 1.46
CA PHE A 47 8.14 11.32 0.58
C PHE A 47 7.16 12.34 1.16
N THR A 48 7.52 13.61 1.08
CA THR A 48 6.69 14.72 1.54
C THR A 48 6.65 15.82 0.49
N TYR A 49 5.46 16.32 0.21
CA TYR A 49 5.23 17.43 -0.69
C TYR A 49 4.25 18.43 -0.08
N SER A 50 4.48 19.73 -0.30
CA SER A 50 3.61 20.79 0.21
C SER A 50 3.27 21.78 -0.91
N ASN A 51 2.00 22.20 -0.95
CA ASN A 51 1.50 23.23 -1.86
C ASN A 51 0.47 24.11 -1.15
N GLY A 52 0.89 25.32 -0.77
CA GLY A 52 0.07 26.21 0.06
C GLY A 52 -0.29 25.56 1.39
N SER A 53 -1.59 25.52 1.71
CA SER A 53 -2.11 24.90 2.94
C SER A 53 -2.18 23.37 2.88
N TYR A 54 -1.87 22.74 1.73
CA TYR A 54 -1.89 21.29 1.57
C TYR A 54 -0.52 20.67 1.85
N THR A 55 -0.53 19.55 2.55
CA THR A 55 0.62 18.66 2.72
C THR A 55 0.23 17.25 2.30
N TYR A 56 1.07 16.62 1.49
CA TYR A 56 1.00 15.23 1.09
C TYR A 56 2.16 14.46 1.72
N HIS A 57 1.86 13.32 2.31
CA HIS A 57 2.86 12.36 2.77
C HIS A 57 2.61 11.01 2.10
N ASP A 58 3.68 10.35 1.69
CA ASP A 58 3.67 8.97 1.21
C ASP A 58 4.80 8.22 1.89
N THR A 59 4.45 7.13 2.55
CA THR A 59 5.41 6.28 3.26
C THR A 59 5.20 4.85 2.85
N TYR A 60 6.29 4.14 2.55
CA TYR A 60 6.21 2.71 2.28
C TYR A 60 7.41 1.95 2.81
N VAL A 61 7.23 0.65 2.95
CA VAL A 61 8.25 -0.32 3.33
C VAL A 61 8.28 -1.47 2.34
N GLY A 62 9.47 -1.99 2.07
CA GLY A 62 9.72 -3.08 1.13
C GLY A 62 9.91 -2.62 -0.32
N GLY A 63 10.31 -3.54 -1.20
CA GLY A 63 10.51 -3.29 -2.63
C GLY A 63 9.66 -4.23 -3.49
N GLU A 64 10.08 -5.49 -3.69
CA GLU A 64 9.30 -6.45 -4.50
C GLU A 64 7.96 -6.81 -3.86
N GLN A 65 7.88 -6.80 -2.52
CA GLN A 65 6.64 -6.90 -1.75
C GLN A 65 6.61 -5.70 -0.82
N PHE A 66 5.59 -4.86 -0.94
CA PHE A 66 5.58 -3.56 -0.28
C PHE A 66 4.21 -3.24 0.28
N VAL A 67 4.22 -2.41 1.33
CA VAL A 67 3.03 -1.79 1.91
C VAL A 67 3.33 -0.32 2.17
N GLY A 68 2.35 0.53 1.93
CA GLY A 68 2.49 1.96 2.14
C GLY A 68 1.18 2.67 2.41
N GLU A 69 1.31 3.94 2.79
CA GLU A 69 0.21 4.84 3.07
C GLU A 69 0.51 6.22 2.45
N GLU A 70 -0.45 6.71 1.68
CA GLU A 70 -0.54 8.10 1.25
C GLU A 70 -1.55 8.83 2.10
N ALA A 71 -1.27 10.08 2.46
CA ALA A 71 -2.22 10.91 3.19
C ALA A 71 -2.08 12.39 2.83
N ILE A 72 -3.21 13.10 2.92
CA ILE A 72 -3.32 14.53 2.61
C ILE A 72 -3.87 15.27 3.82
N TRP A 73 -3.24 16.40 4.14
CA TRP A 73 -3.67 17.34 5.16
C TRP A 73 -3.95 18.70 4.53
N TYR A 74 -4.94 19.40 5.07
CA TYR A 74 -5.23 20.80 4.79
C TYR A 74 -5.24 21.57 6.11
N GLU A 75 -4.37 22.57 6.25
CA GLU A 75 -4.21 23.37 7.48
C GLU A 75 -4.00 22.49 8.74
N GLY A 76 -3.19 21.43 8.59
CA GLY A 76 -2.89 20.50 9.68
C GLY A 76 -4.00 19.50 10.00
N LYS A 77 -5.13 19.53 9.29
CA LYS A 77 -6.23 18.55 9.45
C LYS A 77 -6.17 17.51 8.35
N SER A 78 -6.13 16.23 8.71
CA SER A 78 -6.21 15.14 7.74
C SER A 78 -7.50 15.26 6.93
N GLN A 79 -7.41 15.09 5.62
CA GLN A 79 -8.54 15.14 4.68
C GLN A 79 -8.74 13.81 3.96
N TYR A 80 -7.66 13.07 3.76
CA TYR A 80 -7.66 11.84 2.98
C TYR A 80 -6.51 10.94 3.43
N ALA A 81 -6.75 9.63 3.39
CA ALA A 81 -5.71 8.62 3.51
C ALA A 81 -6.02 7.43 2.62
N MET A 82 -4.99 6.81 2.07
CA MET A 82 -5.06 5.58 1.28
C MET A 82 -3.90 4.67 1.67
N ASN A 83 -4.22 3.44 2.04
CA ASN A 83 -3.24 2.38 2.22
C ASN A 83 -3.15 1.54 0.95
N TYR A 84 -1.96 1.03 0.66
CA TYR A 84 -1.72 0.16 -0.47
C TYR A 84 -0.73 -0.95 -0.13
N ALA A 85 -0.93 -2.11 -0.74
CA ALA A 85 -0.13 -3.31 -0.51
C ALA A 85 0.00 -4.07 -1.83
N GLY A 86 1.22 -4.20 -2.33
CA GLY A 86 1.47 -4.76 -3.64
C GLY A 86 2.69 -5.67 -3.68
N ARG A 87 2.80 -6.38 -4.81
CA ARG A 87 3.92 -7.28 -5.07
C ARG A 87 4.23 -7.46 -6.55
N VAL A 88 5.51 -7.58 -6.84
CA VAL A 88 6.04 -8.07 -8.11
C VAL A 88 5.92 -9.60 -8.12
N LEU A 89 5.35 -10.14 -9.19
CA LEU A 89 5.10 -11.57 -9.37
C LEU A 89 6.11 -12.22 -10.34
N ASP A 90 6.73 -11.42 -11.20
CA ASP A 90 7.65 -11.89 -12.24
C ASP A 90 8.67 -10.80 -12.61
N GLN A 91 9.87 -11.21 -13.04
CA GLN A 91 10.97 -10.31 -13.42
C GLN A 91 10.66 -9.46 -14.67
N LYS A 92 9.64 -9.83 -15.44
CA LYS A 92 9.12 -9.03 -16.55
C LYS A 92 8.40 -7.76 -16.08
N PHE A 93 8.17 -7.57 -14.77
CA PHE A 93 7.59 -6.31 -14.28
C PHE A 93 8.45 -5.10 -14.65
N SER A 94 7.78 -4.01 -15.04
CA SER A 94 8.42 -2.72 -15.32
C SER A 94 7.81 -1.63 -14.47
N GLY A 95 8.60 -1.10 -13.53
CA GLY A 95 8.21 0.06 -12.72
C GLY A 95 7.99 1.33 -13.55
N ASP A 96 8.66 1.45 -14.71
CA ASP A 96 8.45 2.57 -15.62
C ASP A 96 7.10 2.48 -16.32
N PHE A 97 6.66 1.28 -16.71
CA PHE A 97 5.30 1.07 -17.24
C PHE A 97 4.24 1.37 -16.18
N LEU A 98 4.45 0.98 -14.91
CA LEU A 98 3.55 1.36 -13.82
C LEU A 98 3.44 2.90 -13.72
N LYS A 99 4.57 3.62 -13.66
CA LYS A 99 4.57 5.10 -13.65
C LYS A 99 3.87 5.69 -14.87
N GLU A 100 4.05 5.09 -16.04
CA GLU A 100 3.37 5.49 -17.28
C GLU A 100 1.84 5.34 -17.16
N ALA A 101 1.36 4.20 -16.67
CA ALA A 101 -0.06 3.93 -16.46
C ALA A 101 -0.68 4.87 -15.40
N LEU A 102 0.01 5.10 -14.28
CA LEU A 102 -0.46 6.00 -13.21
C LEU A 102 -0.61 7.46 -13.70
N ARG A 103 0.21 7.91 -14.65
CA ARG A 103 0.07 9.25 -15.26
C ARG A 103 -1.19 9.40 -16.12
N GLN A 104 -1.85 8.31 -16.49
CA GLN A 104 -3.09 8.31 -17.25
C GLN A 104 -4.34 8.36 -16.36
N ALA A 105 -4.19 8.61 -15.06
CA ALA A 105 -5.30 8.77 -14.12
C ALA A 105 -6.36 9.76 -14.64
N ASP A 106 -7.62 9.34 -14.61
CA ASP A 106 -8.77 10.20 -14.93
C ASP A 106 -9.17 10.98 -13.67
N LYS A 107 -9.61 12.23 -13.84
CA LYS A 107 -10.24 13.03 -12.78
C LYS A 107 -11.45 12.32 -12.15
N LYS A 108 -12.11 11.42 -12.89
CA LYS A 108 -13.21 10.58 -12.37
C LYS A 108 -12.74 9.41 -11.50
N MET A 109 -11.48 9.01 -11.64
CA MET A 109 -10.83 7.92 -10.91
C MET A 109 -9.50 8.41 -10.31
N PRO A 110 -9.51 9.40 -9.39
CA PRO A 110 -8.29 10.04 -8.88
C PRO A 110 -7.62 9.20 -7.78
N PHE A 111 -7.50 7.89 -7.98
CA PHE A 111 -6.97 6.94 -7.00
C PHE A 111 -5.59 6.43 -7.41
N ARG A 112 -5.51 5.86 -8.60
CA ARG A 112 -4.31 5.26 -9.22
C ARG A 112 -4.38 5.52 -10.73
N GLY A 113 -4.08 4.55 -11.57
CA GLY A 113 -4.23 4.64 -13.02
C GLY A 113 -5.68 4.49 -13.50
N PRO A 114 -5.92 4.55 -14.84
CA PRO A 114 -7.24 4.37 -15.43
C PRO A 114 -7.71 2.92 -15.33
N GLU A 115 -8.99 2.64 -15.61
CA GLU A 115 -9.52 1.26 -15.58
C GLU A 115 -8.74 0.30 -16.49
N TYR A 116 -8.26 0.81 -17.62
CA TYR A 116 -7.45 0.07 -18.58
C TYR A 116 -6.41 0.98 -19.25
N TYR A 117 -5.19 0.48 -19.37
CA TYR A 117 -4.14 1.11 -20.17
C TYR A 117 -3.23 0.06 -20.82
N GLN A 118 -2.83 0.26 -22.06
CA GLN A 118 -1.93 -0.64 -22.78
C GLN A 118 -0.82 0.14 -23.47
N SER A 119 0.42 -0.34 -23.33
CA SER A 119 1.60 0.18 -24.04
C SER A 119 2.49 -0.99 -24.42
N GLY A 120 2.62 -1.24 -25.74
CA GLY A 120 3.35 -2.41 -26.25
C GLY A 120 2.77 -3.74 -25.74
N GLN A 121 3.64 -4.55 -25.14
CA GLN A 121 3.32 -5.87 -24.56
C GLN A 121 2.70 -5.80 -23.16
N TYR A 122 2.64 -4.60 -22.56
CA TYR A 122 2.16 -4.41 -21.21
C TYR A 122 0.71 -3.93 -21.18
N ILE A 123 -0.06 -4.50 -20.26
CA ILE A 123 -1.45 -4.13 -19.99
C ILE A 123 -1.60 -3.84 -18.50
N TYR A 124 -2.06 -2.64 -18.16
CA TYR A 124 -2.51 -2.25 -16.83
C TYR A 124 -4.03 -2.35 -16.75
N LYS A 125 -4.52 -2.90 -15.64
CA LYS A 125 -5.94 -2.94 -15.29
C LYS A 125 -6.13 -2.46 -13.88
N CYS A 126 -7.17 -1.68 -13.65
CA CYS A 126 -7.53 -1.19 -12.33
C CYS A 126 -9.03 -1.28 -12.14
N ASN A 127 -9.45 -1.92 -11.05
CA ASN A 127 -10.85 -1.96 -10.66
C ASN A 127 -11.00 -1.28 -9.30
N VAL A 128 -12.03 -0.45 -9.15
CA VAL A 128 -12.33 0.27 -7.92
C VAL A 128 -13.81 0.12 -7.58
N VAL A 129 -14.09 -0.26 -6.34
CA VAL A 129 -15.43 -0.32 -5.77
C VAL A 129 -15.56 0.74 -4.69
N GLY A 130 -16.63 1.53 -4.75
CA GLY A 130 -16.87 2.63 -3.82
C GLY A 130 -16.75 4.00 -4.48
N ASP A 131 -16.55 5.03 -3.69
CA ASP A 131 -16.38 6.41 -4.13
C ASP A 131 -15.17 7.08 -3.45
N PHE A 132 -14.92 8.35 -3.77
CA PHE A 132 -13.80 9.09 -3.19
C PHE A 132 -13.81 9.17 -1.65
N CYS A 133 -14.99 9.05 -1.02
CA CYS A 133 -15.10 9.07 0.44
C CYS A 133 -14.73 7.73 1.07
N TRP A 134 -14.92 6.61 0.35
CA TRP A 134 -14.63 5.25 0.82
C TRP A 134 -14.53 4.27 -0.35
N PHE A 135 -13.34 3.78 -0.64
CA PHE A 135 -13.09 2.87 -1.76
C PHE A 135 -12.14 1.73 -1.42
N GLN A 136 -12.25 0.67 -2.22
CA GLN A 136 -11.29 -0.42 -2.32
C GLN A 136 -10.99 -0.65 -3.79
N GLY A 137 -9.72 -0.76 -4.12
CA GLY A 137 -9.24 -0.97 -5.46
C GLY A 137 -8.20 -2.08 -5.55
N TYR A 138 -8.08 -2.59 -6.75
CA TYR A 138 -7.12 -3.62 -7.12
C TYR A 138 -6.58 -3.31 -8.50
N GLU A 139 -5.26 -3.20 -8.61
CA GLU A 139 -4.58 -3.01 -9.88
C GLU A 139 -3.66 -4.19 -10.20
N GLU A 140 -3.52 -4.46 -11.49
CA GLU A 140 -2.73 -5.55 -12.03
C GLU A 140 -1.98 -5.08 -13.26
N ILE A 141 -0.78 -5.63 -13.47
CA ILE A 141 -0.05 -5.49 -14.73
C ILE A 141 0.19 -6.87 -15.32
N TYR A 142 -0.05 -6.97 -16.62
CA TYR A 142 0.26 -8.13 -17.44
C TYR A 142 1.35 -7.78 -18.45
N CYS A 143 2.24 -8.73 -18.73
CA CYS A 143 3.22 -8.70 -19.81
C CYS A 143 3.09 -10.01 -20.59
N ASP A 144 2.87 -9.95 -21.90
CA ASP A 144 2.69 -11.14 -22.75
C ASP A 144 1.61 -12.11 -22.23
N ASN A 145 0.51 -11.55 -21.71
CA ASN A 145 -0.61 -12.25 -21.04
C ASN A 145 -0.29 -12.94 -19.71
N GLU A 146 0.91 -12.79 -19.17
CA GLU A 146 1.26 -13.25 -17.83
C GLU A 146 1.15 -12.10 -16.83
N ARG A 147 0.55 -12.35 -15.66
CA ARG A 147 0.41 -11.32 -14.62
C ARG A 147 1.74 -11.17 -13.88
N VAL A 148 2.32 -9.98 -13.95
CA VAL A 148 3.67 -9.69 -13.43
C VAL A 148 3.66 -8.82 -12.18
N TYR A 149 2.52 -8.20 -11.85
CA TYR A 149 2.36 -7.34 -10.68
C TYR A 149 0.90 -7.26 -10.26
N GLU A 150 0.69 -7.08 -8.96
CA GLU A 150 -0.62 -6.74 -8.39
C GLU A 150 -0.49 -5.83 -7.17
N CYS A 151 -1.50 -5.00 -6.93
CA CYS A 151 -1.58 -4.14 -5.75
C CYS A 151 -3.03 -3.93 -5.32
N TYR A 152 -3.29 -4.16 -4.03
CA TYR A 152 -4.53 -3.76 -3.38
C TYR A 152 -4.35 -2.37 -2.78
N PHE A 153 -5.36 -1.52 -2.91
CA PHE A 153 -5.36 -0.21 -2.28
C PHE A 153 -6.74 0.15 -1.76
N HIS A 154 -6.83 0.89 -0.68
CA HIS A 154 -8.10 1.28 -0.08
C HIS A 154 -7.93 2.54 0.74
N GLY A 155 -8.97 3.35 0.77
CA GLY A 155 -8.86 4.67 1.38
C GLY A 155 -10.13 5.47 1.28
N GLY A 156 -9.99 6.76 1.59
CA GLY A 156 -11.09 7.69 1.53
C GLY A 156 -10.84 8.94 2.35
N VAL A 157 -11.92 9.68 2.57
CA VAL A 157 -11.91 10.93 3.34
C VAL A 157 -11.74 10.60 4.83
N THR A 158 -10.79 11.27 5.47
CA THR A 158 -10.59 11.19 6.92
C THR A 158 -11.38 12.32 7.61
N LYS A 159 -11.90 12.05 8.81
CA LYS A 159 -12.73 12.99 9.58
C LYS A 159 -12.12 13.26 10.95
#